data_AF-A0A0Q3M9T8-F1
#
_entry.id   AF-A0A0Q3M9T8-F1
#
_cell.length_a   1.000
_cell.length_b   1.000
_cell.length_c   1.000
_cell.angle_alpha   90.00
_cell.angle_beta   90.00
_cell.angle_gamma   90.00
#
_symmetry.space_group_name_H-M   'P 1'
#
loop_
_entity.id
_entity.type
_entity.pdbx_description
1 polymer ?
#
loop_
_entity_poly.entity_id
_entity_poly.type
_entity_poly.pdbx_seq_one_letter_code
_entity_poly.pdbx_strand_id
1 'polypeptide(L)'
;MQGSMEFKQALLEKLLLGLRERGVASGEMGFHERKSGIKRAADTALASARGAAPRWSRALQRAAAAASTTTTADRLAQTTTRGAGRRCSTTSSLALSSKKMTIFKRRRPRKAGGAAKACSLARAMARKRAGVLRGIVPGGKGMDDERTLLRETLDYAVCLRAQVDVMQLLVRALQAHKP
;
A
#
# COMPACT_ATOMS: atom_id res chain seq x y z
N MET A 1 13.09 21.18 7.64
CA MET A 1 12.48 20.79 6.33
C MET A 1 13.38 21.09 5.12
N GLN A 2 14.69 21.36 5.29
CA GLN A 2 15.65 21.50 4.17
C GLN A 2 15.80 20.25 3.28
N GLY A 3 15.42 19.06 3.76
CA GLY A 3 15.42 17.82 2.96
C GLY A 3 14.30 17.67 1.93
N SER A 4 13.39 18.65 1.76
CA SER A 4 12.31 18.52 0.77
C SER A 4 12.82 18.62 -0.67
N MET A 5 13.87 19.40 -0.93
CA MET A 5 14.42 19.55 -2.28
C MET A 5 15.30 18.35 -2.64
N GLU A 6 16.15 17.91 -1.72
CA GLU A 6 16.94 16.68 -1.86
C GLU A 6 16.06 15.45 -2.09
N PHE A 7 14.95 15.33 -1.35
CA PHE A 7 14.00 14.24 -1.55
C PHE A 7 13.35 14.29 -2.94
N LYS A 8 12.91 15.47 -3.40
CA LYS A 8 12.33 15.64 -4.74
C LYS A 8 13.36 15.35 -5.84
N GLN A 9 14.62 15.73 -5.65
CA GLN A 9 15.71 15.43 -6.57
C GLN A 9 15.97 13.92 -6.63
N ALA A 10 16.15 13.25 -5.48
CA ALA A 10 16.32 11.80 -5.45
C ALA A 10 15.13 11.07 -6.07
N LEU A 11 13.91 11.56 -5.82
CA LEU A 11 12.69 11.03 -6.43
C LEU A 11 12.70 11.17 -7.95
N LEU A 12 13.10 12.34 -8.47
CA LEU A 12 13.21 12.60 -9.90
C LEU A 12 14.26 11.69 -10.55
N GLU A 13 15.45 11.58 -9.97
CA GLU A 13 16.53 10.72 -10.48
C GLU A 13 16.08 9.25 -10.57
N LYS A 14 15.47 8.72 -9.49
CA LYS A 14 14.95 7.34 -9.48
C LYS A 14 13.78 7.15 -10.43
N LEU A 15 12.93 8.17 -10.61
CA LEU A 15 11.81 8.12 -11.56
C LEU A 15 12.30 8.05 -13.00
N LEU A 16 13.24 8.92 -13.39
CA LEU A 16 13.83 8.91 -14.74
C LEU A 16 14.51 7.58 -15.05
N LEU A 17 15.26 7.04 -14.07
CA LEU A 17 15.87 5.72 -14.20
C LEU A 17 14.81 4.62 -14.42
N GLY A 18 13.76 4.59 -13.58
CA GLY A 18 12.70 3.58 -13.70
C GLY A 18 11.86 3.69 -14.97
N LEU A 19 11.68 4.90 -15.50
CA LEU A 19 11.01 5.11 -16.80
C LEU A 19 11.86 4.61 -17.97
N ARG A 20 13.18 4.82 -17.91
CA ARG A 20 14.14 4.32 -18.90
C ARG A 20 14.22 2.80 -18.89
N GLU A 21 14.40 2.19 -17.72
CA GLU A 21 14.51 0.73 -17.55
C GLU A 21 13.28 -0.01 -18.08
N ARG A 22 12.10 0.59 -17.94
CA ARG A 22 10.84 -0.01 -18.39
C ARG A 22 10.50 0.31 -19.85
N GLY A 23 11.33 1.08 -20.55
CA GLY A 23 11.10 1.42 -21.95
C GLY A 23 9.78 2.15 -22.19
N VAL A 24 9.32 2.97 -21.25
CA VAL A 24 8.00 3.65 -21.33
C VAL A 24 7.87 4.54 -22.58
N ALA A 25 9.00 5.01 -23.11
CA ALA A 25 9.08 5.78 -24.35
C ALA A 25 9.05 4.91 -25.62
N SER A 26 9.19 3.58 -25.51
CA SER A 26 9.15 2.65 -26.65
C SER A 26 7.76 2.66 -27.29
N GLY A 27 7.72 2.67 -28.62
CA GLY A 27 6.49 2.56 -29.41
C GLY A 27 5.81 1.19 -29.31
N GLU A 28 6.50 0.19 -28.77
CA GLU A 28 6.03 -1.19 -28.68
C GLU A 28 4.93 -1.39 -27.61
N MET A 29 4.85 -0.51 -26.62
CA MET A 29 3.93 -0.66 -25.49
C MET A 29 2.55 -0.06 -25.78
N GLY A 30 1.50 -0.86 -25.53
CA GLY A 30 0.12 -0.37 -25.54
C GLY A 30 -0.14 0.67 -24.45
N PHE A 31 -1.20 1.48 -24.60
CA PHE A 31 -1.53 2.56 -23.66
C PHE A 31 -1.65 2.10 -22.20
N HIS A 32 -2.33 0.97 -21.96
CA HIS A 32 -2.51 0.41 -20.61
C HIS A 32 -1.20 -0.07 -20.00
N GLU A 33 -0.32 -0.64 -20.82
CA GLU A 33 1.00 -1.11 -20.40
C GLU A 33 1.90 0.06 -20.05
N ARG A 34 1.91 1.09 -20.91
CA ARG A 34 2.63 2.35 -20.66
C ARG A 34 2.17 3.03 -19.38
N LYS A 35 0.85 3.19 -19.19
CA LYS A 35 0.26 3.75 -17.97
C LYS A 35 0.65 2.96 -16.72
N SER A 36 0.56 1.64 -16.79
CA SER A 36 0.93 0.75 -15.69
C SER A 36 2.43 0.81 -15.40
N GLY A 37 3.25 0.95 -16.44
CA GLY A 37 4.68 1.10 -16.33
C GLY A 37 5.11 2.40 -15.67
N ILE A 38 4.48 3.52 -16.06
CA ILE A 38 4.68 4.82 -15.41
C ILE A 38 4.31 4.73 -13.93
N LYS A 39 3.16 4.15 -13.60
CA LYS A 39 2.73 3.98 -12.21
C LYS A 39 3.75 3.18 -11.40
N ARG A 40 4.20 2.04 -11.92
CA ARG A 40 5.21 1.19 -11.25
C ARG A 40 6.54 1.91 -11.08
N ALA A 41 7.01 2.63 -12.10
CA ALA A 41 8.23 3.44 -12.00
C ALA A 41 8.11 4.49 -10.89
N ALA A 42 6.97 5.17 -10.80
CA ALA A 42 6.71 6.15 -9.76
C ALA A 42 6.63 5.53 -8.36
N ASP A 43 5.95 4.40 -8.19
CA ASP A 43 5.86 3.68 -6.92
C ASP A 43 7.24 3.19 -6.43
N THR A 44 8.05 2.64 -7.35
CA THR A 44 9.42 2.20 -7.05
C THR A 44 10.33 3.38 -6.71
N ALA A 45 10.24 4.49 -7.46
CA ALA A 45 11.02 5.69 -7.21
C ALA A 45 10.67 6.32 -5.86
N LEU A 46 9.37 6.40 -5.53
CA LEU A 46 8.89 6.92 -4.25
C LEU A 46 9.43 6.12 -3.08
N ALA A 47 9.35 4.79 -3.18
CA ALA A 47 9.83 3.90 -2.14
C ALA A 47 11.36 3.96 -1.97
N SER A 48 12.09 4.07 -3.08
CA SER A 48 13.55 4.12 -3.09
C SER A 48 14.08 5.46 -2.57
N ALA A 49 13.48 6.58 -2.99
CA ALA A 49 13.86 7.92 -2.57
C ALA A 49 13.58 8.17 -1.08
N ARG A 50 12.52 7.57 -0.53
CA ARG A 50 12.21 7.69 0.89
C ARG A 50 13.12 6.84 1.78
N GLY A 51 13.65 5.75 1.24
CA GLY A 51 14.48 4.79 1.96
C GLY A 51 13.70 3.74 2.77
N ALA A 52 14.45 2.91 3.51
CA ALA A 52 13.95 1.69 4.17
C ALA A 52 13.11 1.91 5.45
N ALA A 53 12.84 3.16 5.84
CA ALA A 53 12.24 3.44 7.15
C ALA A 53 10.72 3.15 7.22
N PRO A 54 9.85 3.71 6.35
CA PRO A 54 8.42 3.46 6.47
C PRO A 54 8.02 2.04 6.07
N ARG A 55 7.03 1.48 6.75
CA ARG A 55 6.39 0.22 6.35
C ARG A 55 5.73 0.34 4.97
N TRP A 56 5.20 1.52 4.63
CA TRP A 56 4.58 1.75 3.33
C TRP A 56 5.58 1.67 2.17
N SER A 57 6.82 2.15 2.34
CA SER A 57 7.84 2.09 1.26
C SER A 57 8.25 0.65 0.99
N ARG A 58 8.47 -0.15 2.05
CA ARG A 58 8.74 -1.58 1.92
C ARG A 58 7.59 -2.34 1.28
N ALA A 59 6.34 -1.96 1.56
CA ALA A 59 5.19 -2.56 0.90
C ALA A 59 5.18 -2.29 -0.61
N LEU A 60 5.52 -1.08 -1.04
CA LEU A 60 5.68 -0.74 -2.45
C LEU A 60 6.85 -1.50 -3.11
N GLN A 61 7.99 -1.62 -2.44
CA GLN A 61 9.13 -2.39 -2.96
C GLN A 61 8.78 -3.87 -3.18
N ARG A 62 8.08 -4.49 -2.22
CA ARG A 62 7.59 -5.88 -2.37
C ARG A 62 6.59 -6.01 -3.51
N ALA A 63 5.67 -5.05 -3.64
CA ALA A 63 4.72 -5.02 -4.73
C ALA A 63 5.43 -4.91 -6.09
N ALA A 64 6.44 -4.04 -6.20
CA ALA A 64 7.24 -3.90 -7.41
C ALA A 64 8.02 -5.18 -7.75
N ALA A 65 8.65 -5.83 -6.76
CA ALA A 65 9.38 -7.08 -6.94
C ALA A 65 8.47 -8.23 -7.42
N ALA A 66 7.30 -8.39 -6.79
CA ALA A 66 6.32 -9.41 -7.18
C ALA A 66 5.78 -9.17 -8.60
N ALA A 67 5.72 -7.91 -9.03
CA ALA A 67 5.18 -7.57 -10.33
C ALA A 67 6.18 -7.78 -11.48
N SER A 68 7.49 -7.88 -11.17
CA SER A 68 8.55 -8.26 -12.12
C SER A 68 8.63 -9.78 -12.31
N THR A 69 8.35 -10.57 -11.26
CA THR A 69 8.36 -12.04 -11.35
C THR A 69 7.17 -12.60 -12.13
N THR A 70 6.00 -11.95 -12.10
CA THR A 70 4.86 -12.34 -12.95
C THR A 70 5.17 -12.21 -14.44
N THR A 71 5.93 -11.20 -14.87
CA THR A 71 6.22 -10.97 -16.30
C THR A 71 7.23 -11.98 -16.87
N THR A 72 8.09 -12.58 -16.03
CA THR A 72 8.99 -13.67 -16.44
C THR A 72 8.31 -15.04 -16.32
N ALA A 73 7.47 -15.26 -15.30
CA ALA A 73 6.71 -16.49 -15.14
C ALA A 73 5.61 -16.66 -16.21
N ASP A 74 4.88 -15.61 -16.60
CA ASP A 74 3.84 -15.69 -17.64
C ASP A 74 4.42 -15.88 -19.05
N ARG A 75 5.68 -15.52 -19.30
CA ARG A 75 6.35 -15.80 -20.59
C ARG A 75 6.84 -17.24 -20.69
N LEU A 76 7.12 -17.91 -19.57
CA LEU A 76 7.48 -19.33 -19.52
C LEU A 76 6.26 -20.25 -19.35
N ALA A 77 5.14 -19.74 -18.85
CA ALA A 77 3.92 -20.54 -18.62
C ALA A 77 3.00 -20.66 -19.85
N GLN A 78 3.25 -19.91 -20.93
CA GLN A 78 2.44 -20.02 -22.16
C GLN A 78 2.80 -21.23 -23.05
N THR A 79 3.82 -22.02 -22.68
CA THR A 79 4.21 -23.23 -23.43
C THR A 79 3.82 -24.55 -22.77
N THR A 80 3.16 -24.55 -21.61
CA THR A 80 2.70 -25.80 -20.98
C THR A 80 1.27 -25.69 -20.46
N THR A 81 0.35 -26.14 -21.31
CA THR A 81 -0.76 -27.03 -20.95
C THR A 81 -1.50 -26.81 -19.62
N ARG A 82 -2.78 -26.41 -19.79
CA ARG A 82 -3.97 -26.87 -19.05
C ARG A 82 -3.71 -27.82 -17.86
N GLY A 83 -4.16 -27.37 -16.68
CA GLY A 83 -4.76 -28.26 -15.67
C GLY A 83 -3.93 -28.45 -14.41
N ALA A 84 -4.46 -27.99 -13.27
CA ALA A 84 -4.57 -28.77 -12.03
C ALA A 84 -5.10 -27.86 -10.90
N GLY A 85 -6.20 -28.30 -10.28
CA GLY A 85 -6.96 -27.53 -9.31
C GLY A 85 -6.25 -27.33 -7.97
N ARG A 86 -6.48 -26.14 -7.40
CA ARG A 86 -6.29 -25.87 -5.96
C ARG A 86 -7.27 -26.74 -5.16
N ARG A 87 -6.75 -27.75 -4.47
CA ARG A 87 -7.39 -28.38 -3.31
C ARG A 87 -6.52 -28.12 -2.10
N CYS A 88 -7.02 -27.32 -1.17
CA CYS A 88 -6.45 -27.18 0.15
C CYS A 88 -7.26 -28.11 1.07
N SER A 89 -6.69 -29.25 1.40
CA SER A 89 -7.22 -30.21 2.36
C SER A 89 -6.67 -29.88 3.75
N THR A 90 -7.52 -29.38 4.65
CA THR A 90 -7.24 -29.38 6.09
C THR A 90 -8.25 -30.30 6.75
N THR A 91 -7.73 -31.40 7.28
CA THR A 91 -8.45 -32.51 7.91
C THR A 91 -8.85 -32.17 9.35
N SER A 92 -10.16 -32.27 9.59
CA SER A 92 -10.85 -32.95 10.70
C SER A 92 -10.40 -32.78 12.16
N SER A 93 -11.35 -32.28 12.96
CA SER A 93 -11.88 -32.85 14.23
C SER A 93 -10.93 -32.88 15.45
N LEU A 94 -11.34 -32.60 16.69
CA LEU A 94 -12.50 -33.09 17.44
C LEU A 94 -12.87 -32.11 18.57
N ALA A 95 -14.14 -32.14 18.96
CA ALA A 95 -14.71 -31.48 20.11
C ALA A 95 -14.11 -31.96 21.44
N LEU A 96 -14.15 -31.12 22.48
CA LEU A 96 -14.39 -31.55 23.86
C LEU A 96 -15.02 -30.39 24.66
N SER A 97 -16.29 -30.63 24.99
CA SER A 97 -17.12 -29.85 25.90
C SER A 97 -16.61 -29.98 27.33
N SER A 98 -16.48 -28.86 28.05
CA SER A 98 -16.61 -28.88 29.51
C SER A 98 -17.28 -27.58 29.98
N LYS A 99 -18.54 -27.71 30.38
CA LYS A 99 -19.36 -26.68 31.02
C LYS A 99 -18.81 -26.42 32.42
N LYS A 100 -18.11 -25.29 32.61
CA LYS A 100 -17.89 -24.72 33.95
C LYS A 100 -18.75 -23.47 34.08
N MET A 101 -19.88 -23.60 34.77
CA MET A 101 -20.70 -22.47 35.18
C MET A 101 -20.02 -21.75 36.34
N THR A 102 -19.33 -20.64 36.04
CA THR A 102 -19.01 -19.64 37.04
C THR A 102 -20.10 -18.57 37.04
N ILE A 103 -20.82 -18.50 38.17
CA ILE A 103 -21.83 -17.48 38.47
C ILE A 103 -21.09 -16.15 38.62
N PHE A 104 -20.94 -15.42 37.51
CA PHE A 104 -20.50 -14.03 37.57
C PHE A 104 -21.65 -13.19 38.15
N LYS A 105 -21.48 -12.75 39.40
CA LYS A 105 -22.30 -11.70 40.03
C LYS A 105 -22.40 -10.53 39.05
N ARG A 106 -23.59 -10.36 38.44
CA ARG A 106 -23.91 -9.23 37.58
C ARG A 106 -23.75 -7.94 38.38
N ARG A 107 -22.57 -7.31 38.27
CA ARG A 107 -22.41 -5.90 38.65
C ARG A 107 -23.39 -5.10 37.79
N ARG A 108 -24.41 -4.53 38.42
CA ARG A 108 -25.34 -3.57 37.80
C ARG A 108 -24.51 -2.57 36.99
N PRO A 109 -24.78 -2.36 35.70
CA PRO A 109 -24.15 -1.25 35.00
C PRO A 109 -24.63 0.04 35.67
N ARG A 110 -23.71 0.75 36.34
CA ARG A 110 -23.96 2.15 36.69
C ARG A 110 -24.35 2.83 35.38
N LYS A 111 -25.47 3.56 35.37
CA LYS A 111 -25.91 4.38 34.23
C LYS A 111 -24.79 5.38 33.90
N ALA A 112 -23.83 4.96 33.08
CA ALA A 112 -22.88 5.85 32.48
C ALA A 112 -23.67 6.67 31.46
N GLY A 113 -23.94 7.93 31.82
CA GLY A 113 -24.72 8.87 31.04
C GLY A 113 -24.20 9.04 29.62
N GLY A 114 -24.98 9.70 28.77
CA GLY A 114 -24.80 9.81 27.31
C GLY A 114 -23.36 10.04 26.82
N ALA A 115 -22.48 10.66 27.61
CA ALA A 115 -21.05 10.82 27.32
C ALA A 115 -20.27 9.51 27.11
N ALA A 116 -20.51 8.45 27.90
CA ALA A 116 -19.82 7.16 27.72
C ALA A 116 -20.27 6.45 26.43
N LYS A 117 -21.55 6.57 26.09
CA LYS A 117 -22.12 6.08 24.82
C LYS A 117 -21.58 6.89 23.63
N ALA A 118 -21.53 8.21 23.74
CA ALA A 118 -20.93 9.08 22.72
C ALA A 118 -19.44 8.79 22.50
N CYS A 119 -18.68 8.55 23.58
CA CYS A 119 -17.28 8.14 23.50
C CYS A 119 -17.10 6.77 22.82
N SER A 120 -18.01 5.83 23.06
CA SER A 120 -18.01 4.52 22.36
C SER A 120 -18.35 4.67 20.86
N LEU A 121 -19.30 5.54 20.52
CA LEU A 121 -19.65 5.84 19.13
C LEU A 121 -18.49 6.53 18.39
N ALA A 122 -17.86 7.52 19.02
CA ALA A 122 -16.69 8.20 18.46
C ALA A 122 -15.54 7.21 18.19
N ARG A 123 -15.27 6.30 19.14
CA ARG A 123 -14.29 5.22 18.95
C ARG A 123 -14.68 4.26 17.83
N ALA A 124 -15.95 3.88 17.71
CA ALA A 124 -16.42 3.03 16.62
C ALA A 124 -16.23 3.71 15.25
N MET A 125 -16.54 5.00 15.15
CA MET A 125 -16.32 5.78 13.93
C MET A 125 -14.83 5.92 13.59
N ALA A 126 -13.99 6.18 14.58
CA ALA A 126 -12.54 6.24 14.41
C ALA A 126 -11.98 4.91 13.89
N ARG A 127 -12.40 3.78 14.47
CA ARG A 127 -12.01 2.43 14.02
C ARG A 127 -12.47 2.14 12.59
N LYS A 128 -13.69 2.54 12.22
CA LYS A 128 -14.19 2.39 10.85
C LYS A 128 -13.35 3.18 9.85
N ARG A 129 -13.02 4.45 10.17
CA ARG A 129 -12.16 5.29 9.34
C ARG A 129 -10.72 4.76 9.26
N ALA A 130 -10.16 4.29 10.37
CA ALA A 130 -8.87 3.62 10.40
C ALA A 130 -8.90 2.34 9.53
N GLY A 131 -10.01 1.59 9.54
CA GLY A 131 -10.26 0.45 8.65
C GLY A 131 -10.12 0.81 7.17
N VAL A 132 -10.75 1.89 6.73
CA VAL A 132 -10.61 2.40 5.36
C VAL A 132 -9.17 2.82 5.08
N LEU A 133 -8.54 3.54 6.01
CA LEU A 133 -7.18 4.04 5.85
C LEU A 133 -6.15 2.91 5.65
N ARG A 134 -6.32 1.78 6.34
CA ARG A 134 -5.50 0.57 6.17
C ARG A 134 -5.54 -0.02 4.76
N GLY A 135 -6.64 0.20 4.04
CA GLY A 135 -6.80 -0.25 2.66
C GLY A 135 -6.14 0.69 1.64
N ILE A 136 -5.97 1.97 1.99
CA ILE A 136 -5.41 2.99 1.10
C ILE A 136 -3.89 3.09 1.25
N VAL A 137 -3.38 3.03 2.49
CA VAL A 137 -1.94 3.13 2.75
C VAL A 137 -1.27 1.80 2.40
N PRO A 138 -0.22 1.79 1.55
CA PRO A 138 0.52 0.58 1.25
C PRO A 138 1.00 -0.12 2.53
N GLY A 139 0.69 -1.41 2.69
CA GLY A 139 1.03 -2.16 3.90
C GLY A 139 0.18 -1.83 5.14
N GLY A 140 -0.79 -0.93 5.05
CA GLY A 140 -1.66 -0.50 6.15
C GLY A 140 -2.47 -1.64 6.78
N LYS A 141 -2.83 -2.66 5.99
CA LYS A 141 -3.55 -3.85 6.47
C LYS A 141 -2.80 -4.61 7.58
N GLY A 142 -1.47 -4.52 7.62
CA GLY A 142 -0.63 -5.13 8.66
C GLY A 142 -0.24 -4.19 9.82
N MET A 143 -0.92 -3.06 10.01
CA MET A 143 -0.55 -2.05 11.01
C MET A 143 -1.51 -1.99 12.21
N ASP A 144 -1.55 -2.96 13.11
CA ASP A 144 -2.61 -3.02 14.15
C ASP A 144 -2.70 -1.78 15.04
N ASP A 145 -1.57 -1.15 15.35
CA ASP A 145 -1.50 0.11 16.10
C ASP A 145 -1.95 1.35 15.29
N GLU A 146 -2.93 2.08 15.81
CA GLU A 146 -3.50 3.29 15.20
C GLU A 146 -2.46 4.43 15.11
N ARG A 147 -1.60 4.58 16.12
CA ARG A 147 -0.58 5.65 16.13
C ARG A 147 0.39 5.46 14.99
N THR A 148 0.84 4.24 14.74
CA THR A 148 1.75 3.98 13.64
C THR A 148 1.06 4.13 12.29
N LEU A 149 -0.20 3.68 12.17
CA LEU A 149 -0.98 3.89 10.94
C LEU A 149 -1.06 5.37 10.57
N LEU A 150 -1.35 6.25 11.55
CA LEU A 150 -1.41 7.69 11.31
C LEU A 150 -0.04 8.29 10.95
N ARG A 151 1.04 7.87 11.62
CA ARG A 151 2.40 8.33 11.31
C ARG A 151 2.81 7.96 9.89
N GLU A 152 2.58 6.71 9.49
CA GLU A 152 2.86 6.20 8.15
C GLU A 152 1.99 6.90 7.09
N THR A 153 0.73 7.17 7.42
CA THR A 153 -0.19 7.91 6.54
C THR A 153 0.29 9.33 6.28
N LEU A 154 0.68 10.05 7.33
CA LEU A 154 1.16 11.43 7.22
C LEU A 154 2.41 11.48 6.35
N ASP A 155 3.36 10.58 6.62
CA ASP A 155 4.59 10.46 5.82
C ASP A 155 4.28 10.13 4.35
N TYR A 156 3.39 9.17 4.11
CA TYR A 156 2.97 8.79 2.76
C TYR A 156 2.28 9.95 2.02
N ALA A 157 1.43 10.73 2.68
CA ALA A 157 0.77 11.88 2.09
C ALA A 157 1.76 12.97 1.64
N VAL A 158 2.79 13.24 2.45
CA VAL A 158 3.89 14.16 2.09
C VAL A 158 4.64 13.64 0.86
N CYS A 159 4.93 12.34 0.82
CA CYS A 159 5.61 11.71 -0.31
C CYS A 159 4.78 11.76 -1.59
N LEU A 160 3.48 11.48 -1.51
CA LEU A 160 2.55 11.60 -2.64
C LEU A 160 2.53 13.03 -3.20
N ARG A 161 2.55 14.04 -2.32
CA ARG A 161 2.59 15.43 -2.80
C ARG A 161 3.87 15.72 -3.59
N ALA A 162 5.02 15.29 -3.08
CA ALA A 162 6.29 15.44 -3.78
C ALA A 162 6.29 14.69 -5.13
N GLN A 163 5.72 13.50 -5.20
CA GLN A 163 5.56 12.74 -6.44
C GLN A 163 4.75 13.51 -7.48
N VAL A 164 3.61 14.07 -7.08
CA VAL A 164 2.78 14.88 -7.98
C VAL A 164 3.55 16.11 -8.46
N ASP A 165 4.24 16.82 -7.57
CA ASP A 165 5.04 17.98 -7.93
C ASP A 165 6.13 17.63 -8.97
N VAL A 166 6.87 16.53 -8.77
CA VAL A 166 7.93 16.05 -9.69
C VAL A 166 7.35 15.66 -11.05
N MET A 167 6.23 14.94 -11.07
CA MET A 167 5.59 14.54 -12.32
C MET A 167 5.05 15.75 -13.10
N GLN A 168 4.49 16.75 -12.41
CA GLN A 168 4.05 17.99 -13.05
C GLN A 168 5.22 18.79 -13.62
N LEU A 169 6.34 18.85 -12.91
CA LEU A 169 7.56 19.48 -13.41
C LEU A 169 8.04 18.83 -14.71
N LEU A 170 8.07 17.50 -14.76
CA LEU A 170 8.42 16.75 -15.97
C LEU A 170 7.49 17.07 -17.13
N VAL A 171 6.17 17.07 -16.91
CA VAL A 171 5.20 17.40 -17.96
C VAL A 171 5.43 18.82 -18.49
N ARG A 172 5.66 19.80 -17.62
CA ARG A 172 5.93 21.19 -18.02
C ARG A 172 7.23 21.30 -18.82
N ALA A 173 8.30 20.65 -18.38
CA ALA A 173 9.58 20.65 -19.06
C ALA A 173 9.47 20.03 -20.47
N LEU A 174 8.74 18.91 -20.59
CA LEU A 174 8.51 18.25 -21.89
C LEU A 174 7.62 19.07 -22.82
N GLN A 175 6.63 19.81 -22.29
CA GLN A 175 5.79 20.70 -23.07
C GLN A 175 6.55 21.95 -23.54
N ALA A 176 7.46 22.48 -22.72
CA ALA A 176 8.31 23.62 -23.08
C ALA A 176 9.36 23.25 -24.15
N HIS A 177 9.79 21.99 -24.18
CA HIS A 177 10.72 21.44 -25.18
C HIS A 177 9.97 20.90 -26.43
N LYS A 178 8.77 21.39 -26.74
CA LYS A 178 8.10 21.02 -27.98
C LYS A 178 8.73 21.82 -29.14
N PRO A 179 9.46 21.18 -30.08
CA PRO A 179 10.02 21.87 -31.24
C PRO A 179 8.92 22.39 -32.17
#